data_AF-A0A6B3QHG9-F1
#
_entry.id   AF-A0A6B3QHG9-F1
#
_cell.length_a   1.000
_cell.length_b   1.000
_cell.length_c   1.000
_cell.angle_alpha   90.00
_cell.angle_beta   90.00
_cell.angle_gamma   90.00
#
_symmetry.space_group_name_H-M   'P 1'
#
loop_
_entity.id
_entity.type
_entity.pdbx_description
1 polymer ?
#
loop_
_entity_poly.entity_id
_entity_poly.type
_entity_poly.pdbx_seq_one_letter_code
_entity_poly.pdbx_strand_id
1 'polypeptide(L)' 'MDIPRRLIDLQRAVEAADNRYRNNAGENATVALAVWSDATAALVQGITAYAEEQGVPRREVEQAVERAIRPPAPTD' A
#
# COMPACT_ATOMS: atom_id res chain seq x y z
N MET A 1 14.49 -2.92 -9.96
CA MET A 1 13.31 -2.07 -10.23
C MET A 1 13.32 -0.96 -9.20
N ASP A 2 13.31 0.30 -9.64
CA ASP A 2 13.23 1.44 -8.73
C ASP A 2 11.75 1.80 -8.51
N ILE A 3 11.26 1.58 -7.29
CA ILE A 3 9.83 1.73 -6.99
C ILE A 3 9.51 3.21 -6.76
N PRO A 4 8.58 3.79 -7.53
CA PRO A 4 8.28 5.20 -7.39
C PRO A 4 7.71 5.50 -6.02
N ARG A 5 8.15 6.62 -5.44
CA ARG A 5 7.78 7.05 -4.09
C ARG A 5 6.25 7.09 -3.87
N ARG A 6 5.48 7.42 -4.91
CA ARG A 6 4.01 7.40 -4.90
C ARG A 6 3.42 6.05 -4.47
N LEU A 7 3.99 4.92 -4.90
CA LEU A 7 3.49 3.59 -4.54
C LEU A 7 3.83 3.23 -3.09
N ILE A 8 5.01 3.66 -2.62
CA ILE A 8 5.43 3.52 -1.22
C ILE A 8 4.48 4.30 -0.30
N ASP A 9 4.14 5.53 -0.67
CA ASP A 9 3.24 6.37 0.12
C ASP A 9 1.80 5.82 0.12
N LEU A 10 1.32 5.28 -1.01
CA LEU A 10 0.02 4.58 -1.08
C LEU A 10 -0.02 3.34 -0.18
N GLN A 11 1.03 2.52 -0.20
CA GLN A 11 1.13 1.34 0.66
C GLN A 11 1.13 1.73 2.15
N ARG A 12 1.85 2.79 2.54
CA ARG A 12 1.83 3.32 3.91
C ARG A 12 0.46 3.85 4.30
N ALA A 13 -0.26 4.49 3.38
CA ALA A 13 -1.62 4.95 3.63
C ALA A 13 -2.58 3.78 3.89
N VAL A 14 -2.45 2.68 3.14
CA VAL A 14 -3.21 1.44 3.38
C VAL A 14 -2.90 0.88 4.77
N GLU A 15 -1.63 0.76 5.16
CA GLU A 15 -1.24 0.26 6.49
C GLU A 15 -1.77 1.14 7.63
N ALA A 16 -1.71 2.47 7.46
CA ALA A 16 -2.23 3.41 8.44
C ALA A 16 -3.77 3.30 8.57
N ALA A 17 -4.48 3.18 7.45
CA ALA A 17 -5.93 3.03 7.43
C ALA A 17 -6.38 1.68 8.01
N ASP A 18 -5.68 0.60 7.70
CA ASP A 18 -5.93 -0.73 8.26
C ASP A 18 -5.70 -0.74 9.78
N ASN A 19 -4.60 -0.14 10.25
CA ASN A 19 -4.36 0.01 11.68
C ASN A 19 -5.47 0.84 12.34
N ARG A 20 -5.91 1.94 11.72
CA ARG A 20 -7.03 2.73 12.26
C ARG A 20 -8.32 1.91 12.32
N TYR A 21 -8.64 1.16 11.27
CA TYR A 21 -9.83 0.30 11.22
C TYR A 21 -9.82 -0.74 12.34
N ARG A 22 -8.70 -1.46 12.52
CA ARG A 22 -8.53 -2.47 13.58
C ARG A 22 -8.62 -1.91 15.01
N ASN A 23 -8.35 -0.62 15.20
CA ASN A 23 -8.35 0.04 16.52
C ASN A 23 -9.61 0.90 16.78
N ASN A 24 -10.62 0.88 15.90
CA ASN A 24 -11.86 1.64 16.07
C ASN A 24 -13.08 0.71 16.07
N ALA A 25 -14.20 1.20 16.62
CA ALA A 25 -15.50 0.51 16.64
C ALA A 25 -16.64 1.46 16.29
N GLY A 26 -17.82 0.91 15.95
CA GLY A 26 -19.01 1.70 15.60
C GLY A 26 -18.78 2.58 14.37
N GLU A 27 -19.30 3.81 14.41
CA GLU A 27 -19.22 4.76 13.30
C GLU A 27 -17.77 5.07 12.86
N ASN A 28 -16.85 5.14 13.82
CA ASN A 28 -15.42 5.34 13.53
C ASN A 28 -14.80 4.17 12.75
N ALA A 29 -15.28 2.94 12.96
CA ALA A 29 -14.84 1.78 12.18
C ALA A 29 -15.39 1.84 10.75
N THR A 30 -16.63 2.28 10.54
CA THR A 30 -17.20 2.47 9.20
C THR A 30 -16.43 3.51 8.40
N VAL A 31 -16.09 4.64 9.01
CA VAL A 31 -15.26 5.67 8.37
C VAL A 31 -13.86 5.14 8.06
N ALA A 32 -13.24 4.43 9.01
CA ALA A 32 -11.92 3.85 8.78
C ALA A 32 -11.93 2.78 7.68
N LEU A 33 -13.00 1.99 7.57
CA LEU A 33 -13.17 0.99 6.50
C LEU A 33 -13.29 1.65 5.12
N ALA A 34 -14.05 2.76 5.02
CA ALA A 34 -14.16 3.51 3.77
C ALA A 34 -12.79 4.05 3.32
N VAL A 35 -12.06 4.68 4.25
CA VAL A 35 -10.70 5.20 3.99
C VAL A 35 -9.74 4.07 3.59
N TRP A 36 -9.81 2.92 4.26
CA TRP A 36 -8.99 1.75 3.91
C TRP A 36 -9.32 1.21 2.51
N SER A 37 -10.61 1.17 2.15
CA SER A 37 -11.07 0.70 0.85
C SER A 37 -10.57 1.61 -0.28
N ASP A 38 -10.70 2.93 -0.11
CA ASP A 38 -10.22 3.93 -1.08
C ASP A 38 -8.70 3.87 -1.25
N ALA A 39 -7.95 3.78 -0.14
CA ALA A 39 -6.50 3.66 -0.17
C ALA A 39 -6.05 2.37 -0.89
N THR A 40 -6.74 1.26 -0.64
CA THR A 40 -6.44 -0.03 -1.29
C THR A 40 -6.73 0.02 -2.79
N ALA A 41 -7.84 0.63 -3.19
CA ALA A 41 -8.18 0.81 -4.60
C ALA A 41 -7.11 1.67 -5.32
N ALA A 42 -6.70 2.79 -4.71
CA ALA A 42 -5.66 3.66 -5.26
C ALA A 42 -4.31 2.95 -5.39
N LEU A 43 -3.92 2.14 -4.40
CA LEU A 43 -2.71 1.33 -4.46
C LEU A 43 -2.77 0.30 -5.61
N VAL A 44 -3.87 -0.46 -5.73
CA VAL A 44 -4.02 -1.47 -6.79
C VAL A 44 -3.98 -0.83 -8.17
N GLN A 45 -4.64 0.31 -8.36
CA GLN A 45 -4.59 1.06 -9.61
C GLN A 45 -3.16 1.54 -9.91
N GLY A 46 -2.47 2.11 -8.92
CA GLY A 46 -1.08 2.58 -9.07
C GLY A 46 -0.11 1.45 -9.43
N ILE A 47 -0.21 0.30 -8.77
CA ILE A 47 0.61 -0.88 -9.05
C ILE A 47 0.31 -1.41 -10.45
N THR A 48 -0.96 -1.52 -10.84
CA THR A 48 -1.36 -1.99 -12.17
C THR A 48 -0.79 -1.09 -13.26
N ALA A 49 -1.00 0.23 -13.16
CA ALA A 49 -0.50 1.19 -14.13
C ALA A 49 1.03 1.14 -14.23
N TYR A 50 1.73 1.07 -13.10
CA TYR A 50 3.19 0.98 -13.12
C TYR A 50 3.69 -0.35 -13.70
N ALA A 51 3.02 -1.46 -13.42
CA ALA A 51 3.36 -2.76 -14.00
C ALA A 51 3.21 -2.75 -15.53
N GLU A 52 2.13 -2.14 -16.04
CA GLU A 52 1.90 -1.94 -17.47
C GLU A 52 2.95 -1.03 -18.10
N GLU A 53 3.27 0.11 -17.46
CA GLU A 53 4.32 1.05 -17.89
C GLU A 53 5.70 0.38 -18.00
N GLN A 54 6.03 -0.53 -17.08
CA GLN A 54 7.33 -1.21 -17.04
C GLN A 54 7.35 -2.53 -17.86
N GLY A 55 6.20 -3.00 -18.35
CA GLY A 55 6.09 -4.28 -19.05
C GLY A 55 6.38 -5.49 -18.16
N VAL A 56 6.06 -5.42 -16.87
CA VAL A 56 6.33 -6.46 -15.86
C VAL A 56 5.04 -7.00 -15.24
N PRO A 57 5.05 -8.22 -14.67
CA PRO A 57 3.90 -8.73 -13.94
C PRO A 57 3.57 -7.89 -12.70
N ARG A 58 2.27 -7.63 -12.47
CA ARG A 58 1.78 -6.89 -11.29
C ARG A 58 2.35 -7.42 -9.97
N ARG A 59 2.44 -8.75 -9.86
CA ARG A 59 2.95 -9.45 -8.67
C ARG A 59 4.41 -9.12 -8.33
N GLU A 60 5.22 -8.77 -9.33
CA GLU A 60 6.61 -8.35 -9.09
C GLU A 60 6.66 -6.95 -8.49
N VAL A 61 5.79 -6.04 -8.98
CA VAL A 61 5.65 -4.69 -8.42
C VAL A 61 5.13 -4.74 -6.99
N GLU A 62 4.11 -5.56 -6.70
CA GLU A 62 3.59 -5.75 -5.34
C GLU A 62 4.70 -6.17 -4.35
N GLN A 63 5.49 -7.18 -4.71
CA GLN A 63 6.61 -7.64 -3.87
C GLN A 63 7.69 -6.58 -3.70
N ALA A 64 7.98 -5.81 -4.75
CA ALA A 64 8.97 -4.75 -4.70
C ALA A 64 8.50 -3.59 -3.81
N VAL A 65 7.21 -3.22 -3.86
CA VAL A 65 6.59 -2.25 -2.95
C VAL A 65 6.66 -2.75 -1.50
N GLU A 66 6.29 -4.01 -1.23
CA GLU A 66 6.36 -4.62 0.11
C GLU A 66 7.79 -4.60 0.68
N ARG A 67 8.79 -4.89 -0.16
CA ARG A 67 10.20 -4.82 0.25
C ARG A 67 10.66 -3.39 0.52
N ALA A 68 10.17 -2.42 -0.25
CA ALA A 68 10.54 -1.01 -0.10
C ALA A 68 9.95 -0.34 1.16
N ILE A 69 8.82 -0.84 1.67
CA ILE A 69 8.24 -0.35 2.92
C ILE A 69 8.84 -1.00 4.17
N ARG A 70 9.38 -2.22 4.04
CA ARG A 70 9.95 -2.94 5.18
C ARG A 70 11.19 -2.18 5.67
N PRO A 71 11.29 -1.84 6.97
CA PRO A 71 12.50 -1.22 7.49
C PRO A 71 13.70 -2.14 7.22
N PRO A 72 14.89 -1.57 6.93
CA PRO A 72 16.10 -2.38 6.82
C PRO A 72 16.26 -3.16 8.13
N ALA A 73 16.60 -4.45 8.02
CA ALA A 73 16.91 -5.25 9.21
C ALA A 73 18.01 -4.53 10.00
N PRO A 74 17.90 -4.45 11.35
CA PRO A 74 18.97 -3.88 12.15
C PRO A 74 20.26 -4.63 11.79
N THR A 75 21.25 -3.87 11.32
CA THR A 75 22.60 -4.40 11.12
C THR A 75 23.18 -4.58 12.51
N ASP A 76 23.42 -5.84 12.90
CA ASP A 76 24.14 -6.20 14.13
C ASP A 76 25.59 -5.71 14.06
#